data_AF-A0A0S7Z6E5-F1
#
_entry.id   AF-A0A0S7Z6E5-F1
#
_cell.length_a   1.000
_cell.length_b   1.000
_cell.length_c   1.000
_cell.angle_alpha   90.00
_cell.angle_beta   90.00
_cell.angle_gamma   90.00
#
_symmetry.space_group_name_H-M   'P 1'
#
loop_
_entity.id
_entity.type
_entity.pdbx_description
1 polymer ?
#
loop_
_entity_poly.entity_id
_entity_poly.type
_entity_poly.pdbx_seq_one_letter_code
_entity_poly.pdbx_strand_id
1 'polypeptide(L)'
;MSRVALSLLALHVVCAAAWAPAPASAQGRTHAVIITGLGGTDAFRESFHAEASTLYDALVDRHGLSPEDVTYLGEKVEVDPDRIALRSTRANVLQTFAEIAARAAPMDRLLVVMIGHGTAGGGEVQFNLPGPDLTPSDLLEGLGAFPTQTLALVHTGSASG
;
A
#
# COMPACT_ATOMS: atom_id res chain seq x y z
N MET A 1 60.25 51.67 -40.43
CA MET A 1 58.89 51.73 -39.86
C MET A 1 58.07 50.60 -40.49
N SER A 2 57.85 49.49 -39.78
CA SER A 2 56.80 48.51 -40.09
C SER A 2 56.44 47.76 -38.81
N ARG A 3 55.16 47.78 -38.44
CA ARG A 3 54.63 47.30 -37.16
C ARG A 3 54.33 45.81 -37.22
N VAL A 4 54.86 45.05 -36.27
CA VAL A 4 54.46 43.68 -35.97
C VAL A 4 53.08 43.74 -35.30
N ALA A 5 52.07 43.09 -35.90
CA ALA A 5 50.76 42.91 -35.29
C ALA A 5 50.69 41.52 -34.65
N LEU A 6 50.68 41.49 -33.31
CA LEU A 6 50.53 40.29 -32.51
C LEU A 6 49.03 40.06 -32.26
N SER A 7 48.41 39.14 -33.01
CA SER A 7 47.02 38.74 -32.77
C SER A 7 46.98 37.71 -31.64
N LEU A 8 46.46 38.14 -30.48
CA LEU A 8 46.11 37.27 -29.35
C LEU A 8 44.91 36.40 -29.72
N LEU A 9 45.14 35.08 -29.85
CA LEU A 9 44.09 34.09 -30.02
C LEU A 9 43.53 33.75 -28.63
N ALA A 10 42.36 34.31 -28.28
CA ALA A 10 41.67 33.99 -27.04
C ALA A 10 40.94 32.63 -27.17
N LEU A 11 41.54 31.60 -26.59
CA LEU A 11 40.97 30.25 -26.50
C LEU A 11 39.75 30.27 -25.55
N HIS A 12 38.55 30.26 -26.10
CA HIS A 12 37.31 30.13 -25.33
C HIS A 12 37.08 28.63 -25.03
N VAL A 13 37.35 28.23 -23.79
CA VAL A 13 36.93 26.92 -23.28
C VAL A 13 35.43 26.99 -23.02
N VAL A 14 34.63 26.46 -23.94
CA VAL A 14 33.19 26.24 -23.74
C VAL A 14 33.04 24.94 -22.94
N CYS A 15 32.79 25.05 -21.64
CA CYS A 15 32.33 23.93 -20.82
C CYS A 15 30.90 23.58 -21.23
N ALA A 16 30.75 22.60 -22.11
CA ALA A 16 29.46 21.95 -22.34
C ALA A 16 29.12 21.12 -21.09
N ALA A 17 28.41 21.73 -20.13
CA ALA A 17 27.77 20.99 -19.05
C ALA A 17 26.70 20.09 -19.68
N ALA A 18 27.00 18.80 -19.83
CA ALA A 18 26.02 17.81 -20.21
C ALA A 18 24.90 17.84 -19.16
N TRP A 19 23.73 18.32 -19.56
CA TRP A 19 22.50 18.19 -18.78
C TRP A 19 22.12 16.72 -18.81
N ALA A 20 22.74 15.92 -17.94
CA ALA A 20 22.24 14.60 -17.64
C ALA A 20 20.89 14.79 -16.93
N PRO A 21 19.80 14.17 -17.40
CA PRO A 21 18.58 14.12 -16.60
C PRO A 21 18.98 13.49 -15.25
N ALA A 22 18.69 14.19 -14.15
CA ALA A 22 18.78 13.58 -12.84
C ALA A 22 17.98 12.27 -12.90
N PRO A 23 18.45 11.17 -12.28
CA PRO A 23 17.61 9.98 -12.18
C PRO A 23 16.29 10.45 -11.58
N ALA A 24 15.19 10.27 -12.31
CA ALA A 24 13.88 10.39 -11.72
C ALA A 24 13.96 9.55 -10.45
N SER A 25 13.85 10.19 -9.28
CA SER A 25 13.77 9.45 -8.04
C SER A 25 12.68 8.43 -8.27
N ALA A 26 13.02 7.14 -8.31
CA ALA A 26 12.04 6.09 -8.35
C ALA A 26 11.27 6.21 -7.04
N GLN A 27 10.23 7.03 -7.02
CA GLN A 27 9.33 7.16 -5.89
C GLN A 27 8.73 5.78 -5.73
N GLY A 28 9.03 5.13 -4.61
CA GLY A 28 8.56 3.78 -4.34
C GLY A 28 7.05 3.69 -4.49
N ARG A 29 6.58 2.58 -5.06
CA ARG A 29 5.15 2.29 -5.24
C ARG A 29 4.51 2.15 -3.87
N THR A 30 3.23 2.47 -3.78
CA THR A 30 2.43 2.20 -2.57
C THR A 30 1.47 1.08 -2.88
N HIS A 31 1.64 -0.05 -2.22
CA HIS A 31 0.71 -1.18 -2.24
C HIS A 31 -0.26 -1.00 -1.07
N ALA A 32 -1.56 -0.94 -1.36
CA ALA A 32 -2.61 -0.79 -0.35
C ALA A 32 -3.45 -2.07 -0.25
N VAL A 33 -3.70 -2.52 0.97
CA VAL A 33 -4.57 -3.66 1.27
C VAL A 33 -5.68 -3.19 2.21
N ILE A 34 -6.91 -3.19 1.71
CA ILE A 34 -8.11 -2.87 2.50
C ILE A 34 -8.76 -4.19 2.89
N ILE A 35 -9.03 -4.40 4.17
CA ILE A 35 -9.58 -5.65 4.70
C ILE A 35 -10.82 -5.32 5.52
N THR A 36 -11.99 -5.76 5.08
CA THR A 36 -13.19 -5.72 5.93
C THR A 36 -13.37 -7.02 6.69
N GLY A 37 -13.57 -6.93 8.00
CA GLY A 37 -13.84 -8.05 8.89
C GLY A 37 -15.28 -8.56 8.79
N LEU A 38 -15.60 -9.55 9.62
CA LEU A 38 -16.93 -10.15 9.73
C LEU A 38 -17.90 -9.15 10.38
N GLY A 39 -18.92 -8.70 9.66
CA GLY A 39 -19.87 -7.69 10.14
C GLY A 39 -20.87 -8.20 11.19
N GLY A 40 -21.21 -9.48 11.18
CA GLY A 40 -22.19 -10.08 12.09
C GLY A 40 -23.65 -9.70 11.78
N THR A 41 -23.94 -8.40 11.60
CA THR A 41 -25.24 -7.86 11.16
C THR A 41 -25.14 -7.20 9.79
N ASP A 42 -26.27 -7.02 9.11
CA ASP A 42 -26.28 -6.38 7.78
C ASP A 42 -25.88 -4.91 7.85
N ALA A 43 -26.27 -4.19 8.90
CA ALA A 43 -25.86 -2.80 9.11
C ALA A 43 -24.33 -2.64 9.20
N PHE A 44 -23.64 -3.54 9.93
CA PHE A 44 -22.18 -3.50 9.98
C PHE A 44 -21.54 -3.90 8.65
N ARG A 45 -22.09 -4.90 7.95
CA ARG A 45 -21.61 -5.29 6.62
C ARG A 45 -21.68 -4.12 5.63
N GLU A 46 -22.80 -3.41 5.62
CA GLU A 46 -23.02 -2.23 4.77
C GLU A 46 -22.06 -1.09 5.15
N SER A 47 -21.90 -0.78 6.44
CA SER A 47 -20.98 0.27 6.90
C SER A 47 -19.54 -0.04 6.52
N PHE A 48 -19.06 -1.26 6.80
CA PHE A 48 -17.68 -1.65 6.49
C PHE A 48 -17.39 -1.60 5.00
N HIS A 49 -18.35 -2.03 4.18
CA HIS A 49 -18.23 -1.93 2.74
C HIS A 49 -18.22 -0.47 2.25
N ALA A 50 -19.08 0.39 2.80
CA ALA A 50 -19.11 1.80 2.45
C ALA A 50 -17.80 2.52 2.81
N GLU A 51 -17.25 2.24 4.00
CA GLU A 51 -15.96 2.76 4.46
C GLU A 51 -14.80 2.29 3.58
N ALA A 52 -14.75 0.99 3.27
CA ALA A 52 -13.73 0.41 2.41
C ALA A 52 -13.80 0.98 0.98
N SER A 53 -15.00 1.11 0.43
CA SER A 53 -15.23 1.69 -0.90
C SER A 53 -14.83 3.16 -0.97
N THR A 54 -15.15 3.94 0.06
CA THR A 54 -14.74 5.34 0.16
C THR A 54 -13.22 5.47 0.22
N LEU A 55 -12.56 4.58 0.97
CA LEU A 55 -11.10 4.56 1.04
C LEU A 55 -10.48 4.14 -0.31
N TYR A 56 -11.01 3.12 -0.96
CA TYR A 56 -10.57 2.69 -2.29
C TYR A 56 -10.61 3.85 -3.29
N ASP A 57 -11.76 4.54 -3.37
CA ASP A 57 -11.96 5.68 -4.28
C ASP A 57 -11.01 6.83 -3.93
N ALA A 58 -10.80 7.12 -2.64
CA ALA A 58 -9.82 8.12 -2.25
C ALA A 58 -8.39 7.76 -2.67
N LEU A 59 -7.98 6.49 -2.50
CA LEU A 59 -6.64 6.04 -2.88
C LEU A 59 -6.41 6.15 -4.38
N VAL A 60 -7.39 5.74 -5.19
CA VAL A 60 -7.29 5.76 -6.65
C VAL A 60 -7.49 7.18 -7.20
N ASP A 61 -8.62 7.81 -6.93
CA ASP A 61 -9.04 9.04 -7.62
C ASP A 61 -8.32 10.28 -7.08
N ARG A 62 -8.13 10.35 -5.76
CA ARG A 62 -7.56 11.54 -5.10
C ARG A 62 -6.06 11.41 -4.88
N HIS A 63 -5.58 10.21 -4.56
CA HIS A 63 -4.16 9.98 -4.27
C HIS A 63 -3.39 9.35 -5.45
N GLY A 64 -4.08 8.99 -6.54
CA GLY A 64 -3.46 8.60 -7.80
C GLY A 64 -2.75 7.25 -7.75
N LEU A 65 -3.12 6.36 -6.82
CA LEU A 65 -2.64 4.99 -6.86
C LEU A 65 -3.23 4.28 -8.08
N SER A 66 -2.44 3.43 -8.75
CA SER A 66 -3.02 2.55 -9.76
C SER A 66 -3.99 1.57 -9.07
N PRO A 67 -5.16 1.27 -9.66
CA PRO A 67 -6.07 0.25 -9.14
C PRO A 67 -5.39 -1.12 -8.90
N GLU A 68 -4.35 -1.45 -9.68
CA GLU A 68 -3.57 -2.69 -9.52
C GLU A 68 -2.76 -2.74 -8.21
N ASP A 69 -2.51 -1.58 -7.60
CA ASP A 69 -1.78 -1.43 -6.34
C ASP A 69 -2.74 -1.35 -5.14
N VAL A 70 -4.05 -1.45 -5.34
CA VAL A 70 -5.07 -1.42 -4.28
C VAL A 70 -5.85 -2.73 -4.28
N THR A 71 -5.58 -3.60 -3.30
CA THR A 71 -6.31 -4.85 -3.10
C THR A 71 -7.38 -4.66 -2.02
N TYR A 72 -8.66 -4.82 -2.37
CA TYR A 72 -9.75 -4.84 -1.39
C TYR A 72 -10.23 -6.28 -1.14
N LEU A 73 -10.08 -6.74 0.10
CA LEU A 73 -10.58 -8.01 0.63
C LEU A 73 -11.88 -7.79 1.41
N GLY A 74 -13.00 -8.30 0.89
CA GLY A 74 -14.35 -8.05 1.39
C GLY A 74 -14.98 -9.27 2.08
N GLU A 75 -15.99 -9.09 2.94
CA GLU A 75 -16.74 -10.25 3.51
C GLU A 75 -17.45 -11.06 2.41
N LYS A 76 -18.01 -10.38 1.41
CA LYS A 76 -18.76 -10.94 0.28
C LYS A 76 -18.31 -10.23 -1.00
N VAL A 77 -17.79 -11.00 -1.95
CA VAL A 77 -17.28 -10.46 -3.23
C VAL A 77 -18.44 -9.94 -4.07
N GLU A 78 -19.55 -10.66 -4.03
CA GLU A 78 -20.79 -10.40 -4.75
C GLU A 78 -21.47 -9.06 -4.44
N VAL A 79 -21.04 -8.35 -3.40
CA VAL A 79 -21.52 -6.99 -3.08
C VAL A 79 -20.96 -5.96 -4.06
N ASP A 80 -19.70 -6.10 -4.45
CA ASP A 80 -19.01 -5.24 -5.41
C ASP A 80 -17.86 -6.02 -6.07
N PRO A 81 -18.16 -6.85 -7.09
CA PRO A 81 -17.16 -7.70 -7.72
C PRO A 81 -16.12 -6.95 -8.55
N ASP A 82 -16.35 -5.66 -8.84
CA ASP A 82 -15.41 -4.83 -9.59
C ASP A 82 -14.29 -4.28 -8.69
N ARG A 83 -14.59 -4.06 -7.39
CA ARG A 83 -13.59 -3.59 -6.40
C ARG A 83 -13.08 -4.69 -5.48
N ILE A 84 -13.95 -5.62 -5.07
CA ILE A 84 -13.60 -6.66 -4.11
C ILE A 84 -12.88 -7.80 -4.83
N ALA A 85 -11.56 -7.87 -4.64
CA ALA A 85 -10.73 -8.86 -5.30
C ALA A 85 -11.00 -10.28 -4.78
N LEU A 86 -11.11 -10.44 -3.46
CA LEU A 86 -11.26 -11.74 -2.79
C LEU A 86 -12.06 -11.62 -1.49
N ARG A 87 -12.55 -12.76 -1.01
CA ARG A 87 -13.10 -12.85 0.36
C ARG A 87 -12.01 -12.56 1.40
N SER A 88 -12.32 -11.84 2.47
CA SER A 88 -11.41 -11.51 3.57
C SER A 88 -11.12 -12.67 4.53
N THR A 89 -10.83 -13.87 4.02
CA THR A 89 -10.43 -14.99 4.88
C THR A 89 -9.00 -14.82 5.38
N ARG A 90 -8.63 -15.43 6.52
CA ARG A 90 -7.24 -15.44 7.01
C ARG A 90 -6.25 -15.90 5.93
N ALA A 91 -6.60 -16.94 5.18
CA ALA A 91 -5.76 -17.46 4.10
C ALA A 91 -5.54 -16.43 2.99
N ASN A 92 -6.60 -15.76 2.54
CA ASN A 92 -6.50 -14.76 1.47
C ASN A 92 -5.71 -13.52 1.90
N VAL A 93 -5.83 -13.11 3.17
CA VAL A 93 -5.02 -12.01 3.73
C VAL A 93 -3.54 -12.35 3.68
N LEU A 94 -3.14 -13.52 4.20
CA LEU A 94 -1.75 -13.95 4.22
C LEU A 94 -1.19 -14.16 2.81
N GLN A 95 -1.98 -14.74 1.91
CA GLN A 95 -1.60 -14.89 0.51
C GLN A 95 -1.39 -13.54 -0.17
N THR A 96 -2.27 -12.56 0.07
CA THR A 96 -2.14 -11.20 -0.49
C THR A 96 -0.84 -10.56 -0.04
N PHE A 97 -0.48 -10.68 1.25
CA PHE A 97 0.81 -10.18 1.75
C PHE A 97 1.99 -10.87 1.08
N ALA A 98 1.96 -12.19 0.93
CA ALA A 98 3.03 -12.94 0.27
C ALA A 98 3.20 -12.52 -1.21
N GLU A 99 2.11 -12.34 -1.95
CA GLU A 99 2.12 -11.91 -3.35
C GLU A 99 2.67 -10.49 -3.52
N ILE A 100 2.37 -9.58 -2.59
CA ILE A 100 2.93 -8.23 -2.60
C ILE A 100 4.43 -8.28 -2.24
N ALA A 101 4.80 -9.01 -1.19
CA ALA A 101 6.20 -9.13 -0.76
C ALA A 101 7.09 -9.69 -1.87
N ALA A 102 6.60 -10.66 -2.65
CA ALA A 102 7.34 -11.27 -3.76
C ALA A 102 7.70 -10.29 -4.89
N ARG A 103 6.96 -9.19 -5.03
CA ARG A 103 7.15 -8.20 -6.12
C ARG A 103 7.57 -6.81 -5.65
N ALA A 104 7.51 -6.52 -4.35
CA ALA A 104 7.77 -5.19 -3.82
C ALA A 104 9.25 -4.80 -3.95
N ALA A 105 9.51 -3.60 -4.46
CA ALA A 105 10.86 -3.04 -4.50
C ALA A 105 11.28 -2.50 -3.11
N PRO A 106 12.59 -2.34 -2.82
CA PRO A 106 13.04 -1.94 -1.49
C PRO A 106 12.50 -0.60 -0.97
N MET A 107 12.17 0.34 -1.87
CA MET A 107 11.64 1.66 -1.49
C MET A 107 10.11 1.73 -1.50
N ASP A 108 9.43 0.64 -1.84
CA ASP A 108 7.98 0.58 -1.86
C ASP A 108 7.40 0.69 -0.45
N ARG A 109 6.09 0.93 -0.39
CA ARG A 109 5.32 1.09 0.84
C ARG A 109 4.19 0.09 0.87
N LEU A 110 3.88 -0.41 2.05
CA LEU A 110 2.69 -1.20 2.31
C LEU A 110 1.77 -0.44 3.25
N LEU A 111 0.54 -0.16 2.80
CA LEU A 111 -0.54 0.35 3.63
C LEU A 111 -1.55 -0.77 3.85
N VAL A 112 -1.76 -1.18 5.10
CA VAL A 112 -2.80 -2.15 5.47
C VAL A 112 -3.86 -1.41 6.27
N VAL A 113 -5.12 -1.46 5.83
CA VAL A 113 -6.25 -0.87 6.56
C VAL A 113 -7.26 -1.97 6.88
N MET A 114 -7.49 -2.19 8.16
CA MET A 114 -8.38 -3.19 8.70
C MET A 114 -9.63 -2.51 9.26
N ILE A 115 -10.78 -2.81 8.66
CA ILE A 115 -12.09 -2.26 9.00
C ILE A 115 -12.95 -3.37 9.57
N GLY A 116 -13.22 -3.34 10.86
CA GLY A 116 -14.06 -4.36 11.48
C GLY A 116 -13.86 -4.48 12.97
N HIS A 117 -14.39 -5.57 13.51
CA HIS A 117 -14.33 -5.87 14.93
C HIS A 117 -13.14 -6.77 15.27
N GLY A 118 -12.67 -6.65 16.51
CA GLY A 118 -11.83 -7.64 17.13
C GLY A 118 -12.49 -8.18 18.39
N THR A 119 -12.12 -9.41 18.74
CA THR A 119 -12.56 -10.06 19.97
C THR A 119 -11.35 -10.23 20.90
N ALA A 120 -11.53 -9.90 22.17
CA ALA A 120 -10.59 -10.24 23.23
C ALA A 120 -11.18 -11.40 24.03
N GLY A 121 -10.61 -12.61 23.90
CA GLY A 121 -11.10 -13.79 24.60
C GLY A 121 -10.10 -14.94 24.59
N GLY A 122 -10.08 -15.75 25.65
CA GLY A 122 -9.23 -16.95 25.70
C GLY A 122 -7.72 -16.71 25.76
N GLY A 123 -7.28 -15.47 26.05
CA GLY A 123 -5.87 -15.10 26.19
C GLY A 123 -5.23 -14.43 24.98
N GLU A 124 -5.95 -14.25 23.87
CA GLU A 124 -5.45 -13.57 22.67
C GLU A 124 -6.51 -12.61 22.09
N VAL A 125 -6.03 -11.49 21.54
CA VAL A 125 -6.85 -10.52 20.79
C VAL A 125 -6.81 -10.88 19.32
N GLN A 126 -7.96 -10.93 18.64
CA GLN A 126 -8.05 -11.38 17.24
C GLN A 126 -8.93 -10.45 16.43
N PHE A 127 -8.63 -10.27 15.15
CA PHE A 127 -9.49 -9.55 14.20
C PHE A 127 -10.46 -10.51 13.53
N ASN A 128 -11.76 -10.22 13.59
CA ASN A 128 -12.77 -11.19 13.18
C ASN A 128 -12.89 -11.27 11.66
N LEU A 129 -12.74 -12.47 11.11
CA LEU A 129 -12.82 -12.72 9.67
C LEU A 129 -13.87 -13.77 9.33
N PRO A 130 -14.33 -13.86 8.09
CA PRO A 130 -15.08 -15.03 7.63
C PRO A 130 -14.22 -16.29 7.73
N GLY A 131 -14.52 -17.15 8.71
CA GLY A 131 -13.76 -18.36 9.01
C GLY A 131 -12.83 -18.15 10.21
N PRO A 132 -11.60 -18.70 10.20
CA PRO A 132 -10.63 -18.42 11.24
C PRO A 132 -10.28 -16.94 11.32
N ASP A 133 -10.23 -16.40 12.54
CA ASP A 133 -9.84 -15.02 12.81
C ASP A 133 -8.35 -14.79 12.55
N LEU A 134 -7.98 -13.53 12.30
CA LEU A 134 -6.59 -13.13 12.10
C LEU A 134 -5.95 -12.78 13.45
N THR A 135 -4.86 -13.46 13.78
CA THR A 135 -4.13 -13.27 15.04
C THR A 135 -2.98 -12.26 14.90
N PRO A 136 -2.44 -11.73 16.01
CA PRO A 136 -1.22 -10.94 16.01
C PRO A 136 -0.02 -11.72 15.47
N SER A 137 0.08 -13.02 15.72
CA SER A 137 1.13 -13.86 15.16
C SER A 137 1.04 -13.97 13.64
N ASP A 138 -0.17 -14.03 13.08
CA ASP A 138 -0.38 -14.04 11.63
C ASP A 138 0.06 -12.72 10.99
N LEU A 139 -0.26 -11.60 11.63
CA LEU A 139 0.19 -10.28 11.18
C LEU A 139 1.72 -10.18 11.24
N LEU A 140 2.36 -10.66 12.32
CA LEU A 140 3.82 -10.68 12.42
C LEU A 140 4.46 -11.52 11.32
N GLU A 141 3.92 -12.70 11.03
CA GLU A 141 4.39 -13.58 9.97
C GLU A 141 4.24 -12.92 8.59
N GLY A 142 3.04 -12.42 8.27
CA GLY A 142 2.74 -11.84 6.97
C GLY A 142 3.47 -10.52 6.71
N LEU A 143 3.52 -9.63 7.70
CA LEU A 143 4.16 -8.32 7.58
C LEU A 143 5.69 -8.40 7.73
N GLY A 144 6.21 -9.47 8.35
CA GLY A 144 7.64 -9.76 8.43
C GLY A 144 8.32 -10.00 7.06
N ALA A 145 7.52 -10.25 6.02
CA ALA A 145 7.99 -10.40 4.63
C ALA A 145 8.41 -9.07 3.96
N PHE A 146 8.29 -7.93 4.66
CA PHE A 146 8.60 -6.59 4.16
C PHE A 146 9.77 -5.93 4.92
N PRO A 147 11.00 -6.49 4.87
CA PRO A 147 12.11 -6.03 5.71
C PRO A 147 12.67 -4.67 5.30
N THR A 148 12.38 -4.20 4.09
CA THR A 148 12.94 -2.96 3.53
C THR A 148 11.90 -1.89 3.28
N GLN A 149 10.65 -2.29 3.06
CA GLN A 149 9.55 -1.40 2.72
C GLN A 149 9.09 -0.60 3.95
N THR A 150 8.54 0.58 3.71
CA THR A 150 7.86 1.31 4.79
C THR A 150 6.46 0.73 4.99
N LEU A 151 6.12 0.38 6.23
CA LEU A 151 4.85 -0.25 6.56
C LEU A 151 3.98 0.66 7.43
N ALA A 152 2.70 0.79 7.06
CA ALA A 152 1.67 1.39 7.90
C ALA A 152 0.52 0.39 8.04
N LEU A 153 0.13 0.08 9.27
CA LEU A 153 -1.08 -0.68 9.58
C LEU A 153 -2.04 0.21 10.37
N VAL A 154 -3.28 0.30 9.88
CA VAL A 154 -4.36 1.03 10.50
C VAL A 154 -5.45 0.03 10.84
N HIS A 155 -5.81 -0.06 12.12
CA HIS A 155 -6.94 -0.86 12.59
C HIS A 155 -8.03 0.09 13.08
N THR A 156 -9.22 0.05 12.47
CA THR A 156 -10.33 0.98 12.77
C THR A 156 -11.34 0.43 13.78
N GLY A 157 -11.19 -0.81 14.23
CA GLY A 157 -12.02 -1.37 15.29
C GLY A 157 -11.82 -0.69 16.64
N SER A 158 -12.78 -0.88 17.55
CA SER A 158 -12.77 -0.23 18.87
C SER A 158 -11.49 -0.54 19.66
N ALA A 159 -10.88 0.51 20.22
CA ALA A 159 -9.74 0.43 21.11
C ALA A 159 -10.12 0.50 22.61
N SER A 160 -11.42 0.51 22.94
CA SER A 160 -11.89 0.52 24.33
C SER A 160 -12.01 -0.90 24.87
N GLY A 161 -10.93 -1.40 25.46
CA GLY A 161 -10.97 -2.51 26.42
C GLY A 161 -11.38 -2.06 27.81
#